data_AF-A0A0C1R5B8-F1
#
_entry.id   AF-A0A0C1R5B8-F1
#
_cell.length_a   1.000
_cell.length_b   1.000
_cell.length_c   1.000
_cell.angle_alpha   90.00
_cell.angle_beta   90.00
_cell.angle_gamma   90.00
#
_symmetry.space_group_name_H-M   'P 1'
#
loop_
_entity.id
_entity.type
_entity.pdbx_description
1 polymer ?
#
loop_
_entity_poly.entity_id
_entity_poly.type
_entity_poly.pdbx_seq_one_letter_code
_entity_poly.pdbx_strand_id
1 'polypeptide(L)'
;MTQLSEPNRTRILPPSPVDPEEVRREREVQQALEERCRPLFERLRSTLRETHPNWFIAIDPDTEDYLLDPTLRGLTQKISQVHTGNSIRMIFRINDTGTCGRLWV
;
A
#
# COMPACT_ATOMS: atom_id res chain seq x y z
N MET A 1 -44.75 21.54 24.60
CA MET A 1 -44.27 20.87 23.38
C MET A 1 -43.87 21.95 22.40
N THR A 2 -42.57 22.20 22.23
CA THR A 2 -42.07 23.10 21.20
C THR A 2 -40.86 22.42 20.56
N GLN A 3 -41.07 21.93 19.33
CA GLN A 3 -40.08 21.30 18.48
C GLN A 3 -39.02 22.34 18.08
N LEU A 4 -37.78 22.14 18.51
CA LEU A 4 -36.61 22.88 18.00
C LEU A 4 -35.89 21.95 17.04
N SER A 5 -36.17 22.14 15.75
CA SER A 5 -35.50 21.47 14.64
C SER A 5 -34.00 21.75 14.70
N GLU A 6 -33.20 20.70 14.86
CA GLU A 6 -31.74 20.77 14.77
C GLU A 6 -31.33 20.95 13.31
N PRO A 7 -30.55 21.99 12.95
CA PRO A 7 -30.00 22.10 11.61
C PRO A 7 -28.89 21.05 11.43
N ASN A 8 -29.20 20.07 10.58
CA ASN A 8 -28.30 19.07 10.03
C ASN A 8 -26.97 19.72 9.59
N ARG A 9 -25.88 19.49 10.33
CA ARG A 9 -24.52 19.92 9.95
C ARG A 9 -23.98 19.02 8.84
N THR A 10 -24.45 19.20 7.61
CA THR A 10 -23.77 18.69 6.40
C THR A 10 -22.56 19.56 6.12
N ARG A 11 -21.49 19.39 6.90
CA ARG A 11 -20.16 19.91 6.51
C ARG A 11 -19.56 18.93 5.50
N ILE A 12 -20.02 19.03 4.26
CA ILE A 12 -19.34 18.43 3.11
C ILE A 12 -18.03 19.22 2.98
N LEU A 13 -16.93 18.63 3.42
CA LEU A 13 -15.59 19.19 3.23
C LEU A 13 -15.41 19.39 1.71
N PRO A 14 -15.13 20.61 1.21
CA PRO A 14 -14.76 20.75 -0.19
C PRO A 14 -13.50 19.92 -0.42
N PRO A 15 -13.39 19.18 -1.54
CA PRO A 15 -12.15 18.50 -1.87
C PRO A 15 -11.07 19.58 -1.91
N SER A 16 -10.04 19.44 -1.05
CA SER A 16 -8.86 20.30 -1.14
C SER A 16 -8.39 20.28 -2.60
N PRO A 17 -8.07 21.43 -3.21
CA PRO A 17 -7.45 21.44 -4.52
C PRO A 17 -6.16 20.64 -4.41
N VAL A 18 -6.16 19.44 -4.97
CA VAL A 18 -4.97 18.60 -4.98
C VAL A 18 -4.00 19.28 -5.94
N ASP A 19 -2.88 19.74 -5.41
CA ASP A 19 -1.91 20.44 -6.22
C ASP A 19 -1.32 19.46 -7.27
N PRO A 20 -1.39 19.79 -8.57
CA PRO A 20 -0.93 18.89 -9.62
C PRO A 20 0.58 18.63 -9.56
N GLU A 21 1.39 19.51 -8.96
CA GLU A 21 2.82 19.25 -8.72
C GLU A 21 3.01 18.18 -7.65
N GLU A 22 2.26 18.22 -6.55
CA GLU A 22 2.38 17.21 -5.49
C GLU A 22 1.99 15.82 -6.03
N VAL A 23 0.88 15.74 -6.77
CA VAL A 23 0.46 14.48 -7.41
C VAL A 23 1.52 13.96 -8.37
N ARG A 24 2.17 14.85 -9.12
CA ARG A 24 3.22 14.46 -10.05
C ARG A 24 4.44 13.92 -9.31
N ARG A 25 4.88 14.59 -8.24
CA ARG A 25 6.00 14.12 -7.40
C ARG A 25 5.70 12.77 -6.77
N GLU A 26 4.49 12.60 -6.23
CA GLU A 26 4.05 11.31 -5.68
C GLU A 26 4.07 10.22 -6.75
N ARG A 27 3.58 10.50 -7.96
CA ARG A 27 3.62 9.55 -9.08
C ARG A 27 5.03 9.19 -9.51
N GLU A 28 5.93 10.16 -9.57
CA GLU A 28 7.34 9.94 -9.94
C GLU A 28 8.05 9.06 -8.89
N VAL A 29 7.83 9.34 -7.60
CA VAL A 29 8.32 8.48 -6.51
C VAL A 29 7.72 7.07 -6.63
N GLN A 30 6.42 6.96 -6.87
CA GLN A 30 5.74 5.67 -7.05
C GLN A 30 6.27 4.88 -8.24
N GLN A 31 6.53 5.54 -9.37
CA GLN A 31 7.10 4.90 -10.56
C GLN A 31 8.53 4.41 -10.28
N ALA A 32 9.36 5.23 -9.65
CA ALA A 32 10.71 4.84 -9.26
C ALA A 32 10.71 3.63 -8.31
N LEU A 33 9.77 3.59 -7.36
CA LEU A 33 9.57 2.45 -6.45
C LEU A 33 9.11 1.21 -7.21
N GLU A 34 8.16 1.36 -8.13
CA GLU A 34 7.64 0.27 -8.93
C GLU A 34 8.71 -0.31 -9.86
N GLU A 35 9.52 0.52 -10.52
CA GLU A 35 10.61 0.07 -11.39
C GLU A 35 11.67 -0.74 -10.64
N ARG A 36 11.94 -0.41 -9.37
CA ARG A 36 12.86 -1.17 -8.52
C ARG A 36 12.23 -2.46 -7.98
N CYS A 37 11.01 -2.38 -7.45
CA CYS A 37 10.35 -3.51 -6.80
C CYS A 37 9.77 -4.54 -7.79
N ARG A 38 9.35 -4.13 -8.99
CA ARG A 38 8.74 -5.01 -10.01
C ARG A 38 9.65 -6.18 -10.40
N PRO A 39 10.92 -6.01 -10.80
CA PRO A 39 11.76 -7.13 -11.20
C PRO A 39 12.06 -8.11 -10.06
N LEU A 40 12.20 -7.63 -8.83
CA LEU A 40 12.34 -8.45 -7.62
C LEU A 40 11.07 -9.27 -7.38
N PHE A 41 9.93 -8.59 -7.42
CA PHE A 41 8.64 -9.22 -7.27
C PHE A 41 8.38 -10.26 -8.34
N GLU A 42 8.73 -10.03 -9.62
CA GLU A 42 8.51 -11.01 -10.69
C GLU A 42 9.29 -12.31 -10.46
N ARG A 43 10.54 -12.21 -9.99
CA ARG A 43 11.34 -13.38 -9.61
C ARG A 43 10.71 -14.11 -8.43
N LEU A 44 10.32 -13.37 -7.40
CA LEU A 44 9.69 -13.93 -6.20
C LEU A 44 8.31 -14.50 -6.48
N ARG A 45 7.55 -13.91 -7.40
CA ARG A 45 6.19 -14.32 -7.75
C ARG A 45 6.15 -15.74 -8.26
N SER A 46 7.11 -16.14 -9.09
CA SER A 46 7.16 -17.52 -9.60
C SER A 46 7.29 -18.51 -8.45
N THR A 47 8.26 -18.28 -7.57
CA THR A 47 8.54 -19.14 -6.40
C THR A 47 7.40 -19.12 -5.38
N LEU A 48 6.86 -17.94 -5.07
CA LEU A 48 5.86 -17.77 -4.03
C LEU A 48 4.47 -18.19 -4.48
N ARG A 49 4.17 -18.21 -5.78
CA ARG A 49 2.91 -18.74 -6.29
C ARG A 49 2.78 -20.23 -5.99
N GLU A 50 3.89 -20.98 -6.02
CA GLU A 50 3.90 -22.41 -5.72
C GLU A 50 3.88 -22.68 -4.21
N THR A 51 4.65 -21.92 -3.44
CA THR A 51 4.81 -22.18 -2.01
C THR A 51 3.71 -21.54 -1.15
N HIS A 52 3.23 -20.34 -1.51
CA HIS A 52 2.41 -19.46 -0.65
C HIS A 52 1.30 -18.71 -1.43
N PRO A 53 0.28 -19.41 -1.94
CA PRO A 53 -0.83 -18.78 -2.67
C PRO A 53 -1.66 -17.86 -1.76
N ASN A 54 -2.09 -16.70 -2.26
CA ASN A 54 -2.88 -15.69 -1.54
C ASN A 54 -2.19 -14.97 -0.38
N TRP A 55 -0.87 -15.06 -0.27
CA TRP A 55 -0.11 -14.32 0.74
C TRP A 55 0.17 -12.88 0.29
N PHE A 56 0.51 -12.04 1.26
CA PHE A 56 0.97 -10.67 1.06
C PHE A 56 2.49 -10.61 1.20
N ILE A 57 3.11 -9.86 0.31
CA ILE A 57 4.54 -9.56 0.35
C ILE A 57 4.73 -8.05 0.43
N ALA A 58 5.58 -7.59 1.34
CA ALA A 58 6.04 -6.20 1.37
C ALA A 58 7.49 -6.18 0.94
N ILE A 59 7.81 -5.39 -0.08
CA ILE A 59 9.19 -5.21 -0.55
C ILE A 59 9.64 -3.80 -0.19
N ASP A 60 10.83 -3.72 0.38
CA ASP A 60 11.49 -2.47 0.67
C ASP A 60 12.41 -2.07 -0.51
N PRO A 61 12.21 -0.89 -1.10
CA PRO A 61 12.93 -0.43 -2.30
C PRO A 61 14.38 0.00 -2.02
N ASP A 62 14.72 0.27 -0.77
CA ASP A 62 16.02 0.78 -0.34
C ASP A 62 16.93 -0.35 0.14
N THR A 63 16.34 -1.31 0.87
CA THR A 63 17.08 -2.44 1.46
C THR A 63 16.97 -3.74 0.67
N GLU A 64 16.09 -3.80 -0.34
CA GLU A 64 15.78 -5.00 -1.11
C GLU A 64 15.22 -6.16 -0.25
N ASP A 65 14.87 -5.88 1.01
CA ASP A 65 14.30 -6.83 1.96
C ASP A 65 12.83 -7.08 1.64
N TYR A 66 12.37 -8.31 1.91
CA TYR A 66 10.97 -8.67 1.71
C TYR A 66 10.38 -9.41 2.90
N LEU A 67 9.18 -9.00 3.29
CA LEU A 67 8.39 -9.62 4.33
C LEU A 67 7.21 -10.35 3.73
N LEU A 68 6.90 -11.53 4.26
CA LEU A 68 5.78 -12.37 3.84
C LEU A 68 4.83 -12.60 5.01
N ASP A 69 3.53 -12.47 4.73
CA ASP A 69 2.48 -12.80 5.68
C ASP A 69 1.19 -13.23 4.97
N PRO A 70 0.45 -14.22 5.49
CA PRO A 70 -0.86 -14.58 4.94
C PRO A 70 -1.90 -13.47 5.12
N THR A 71 -1.69 -12.51 6.04
CA THR A 71 -2.64 -11.44 6.32
C THR A 71 -1.99 -10.06 6.20
N LEU A 72 -2.72 -9.09 5.64
CA LEU A 72 -2.25 -7.71 5.56
C LEU A 72 -1.93 -7.13 6.94
N ARG A 73 -2.72 -7.49 7.96
CA ARG A 73 -2.53 -7.01 9.34
C ARG A 73 -1.24 -7.55 9.96
N GLY A 74 -0.97 -8.85 9.80
CA GLY A 74 0.30 -9.45 10.24
C GLY A 74 1.50 -8.84 9.53
N LEU A 75 1.38 -8.61 8.22
CA LEU A 75 2.40 -7.93 7.44
C LEU A 75 2.66 -6.50 7.95
N THR A 76 1.60 -5.71 8.13
CA THR A 76 1.70 -4.32 8.61
C THR A 76 2.32 -4.27 10.00
N GLN A 77 1.97 -5.22 10.86
CA GLN A 77 2.54 -5.32 12.19
C GLN A 77 4.04 -5.69 12.14
N LYS A 78 4.45 -6.61 11.25
CA LYS A 78 5.87 -6.93 11.03
C LYS A 78 6.63 -5.72 10.48
N ILE A 79 6.05 -5.01 9.50
CA ILE A 79 6.63 -3.78 8.96
C ILE A 79 6.84 -2.76 10.08
N SER A 80 5.81 -2.51 10.89
CA SER A 80 5.86 -1.57 12.00
C SER A 80 6.86 -1.98 13.09
N GLN A 81 7.14 -3.28 13.27
CA GLN A 81 8.14 -3.77 14.21
C GLN A 81 9.57 -3.67 13.65
N VAL A 82 9.75 -3.98 12.37
CA VAL A 82 11.07 -3.99 11.71
C VAL A 82 11.52 -2.58 11.34
N HIS A 83 10.59 -1.67 11.09
CA HIS A 83 10.88 -0.30 10.69
C HIS A 83 10.07 0.68 11.52
N THR A 84 10.74 1.33 12.46
CA THR A 84 10.26 2.50 13.21
C THR A 84 10.34 3.79 12.36
N GLY A 85 10.18 3.69 11.04
CA GLY A 85 10.45 4.77 10.10
C GLY A 85 9.50 4.78 8.91
N ASN A 86 9.36 5.94 8.28
CA ASN A 86 8.46 6.23 7.16
C ASN A 86 8.98 5.66 5.82
N SER A 87 9.60 4.48 5.83
CA SER A 87 10.08 3.86 4.60
C SER A 87 8.88 3.42 3.77
N ILE A 88 8.78 3.99 2.57
CA ILE A 88 7.67 3.71 1.66
C ILE A 88 7.87 2.28 1.14
N ARG A 89 7.10 1.34 1.68
CA ARG A 89 7.13 -0.06 1.27
C ARG A 89 6.00 -0.36 0.33
N MET A 90 6.29 -1.11 -0.72
CA MET A 90 5.27 -1.51 -1.67
C MET A 90 4.76 -2.89 -1.29
N ILE A 91 3.48 -2.95 -0.90
CA ILE A 91 2.80 -4.20 -0.58
C ILE A 91 2.15 -4.75 -1.83
N PHE A 92 2.49 -5.99 -2.17
CA PHE A 92 1.88 -6.75 -3.24
C PHE A 92 1.10 -7.92 -2.66
N ARG A 93 -0.05 -8.22 -3.28
CA ARG A 93 -0.80 -9.44 -2.99
C ARG A 93 -0.52 -10.48 -4.07
N ILE A 94 -0.10 -11.66 -3.65
CA ILE A 94 0.16 -12.80 -4.54
C ILE A 94 -1.18 -13.48 -4.81
N ASN A 95 -1.91 -12.93 -5.77
CA ASN A 95 -3.12 -13.56 -6.28
C ASN A 95 -2.75 -14.55 -7.39
N ASP A 96 -3.46 -15.67 -7.42
CA ASP A 96 -3.35 -16.69 -8.47
C ASP A 96 -3.50 -16.10 -9.89
N THR A 97 -4.42 -15.12 -10.02
CA THR A 97 -4.71 -14.39 -11.26
C THR A 97 -3.65 -13.37 -11.69
N GLY A 98 -2.60 -13.15 -10.88
CA GLY A 98 -1.53 -12.19 -11.21
C GLY A 98 -1.87 -10.72 -11.01
N THR A 99 -3.09 -10.39 -10.61
CA THR A 99 -3.51 -9.02 -10.33
C THR A 99 -2.96 -8.59 -8.98
N CYS A 100 -1.96 -7.72 -8.98
CA CYS A 100 -1.39 -7.18 -7.75
C CYS A 100 -2.26 -6.02 -7.26
N GLY A 101 -2.92 -6.19 -6.10
CA GLY A 101 -3.54 -5.08 -5.40
C GLY A 101 -2.44 -4.20 -4.78
N ARG A 102 -2.36 -2.94 -5.19
CA ARG A 102 -1.48 -1.94 -4.55
C ARG A 102 -2.18 -1.46 -3.28
N LEU A 103 -1.55 -1.70 -2.13
CA LEU A 103 -2.01 -1.20 -0.85
C LEU A 103 -1.00 -0.20 -0.32
N TRP A 104 -1.49 1.02 -0.12
CA TRP A 104 -0.76 2.13 0.51
C TRP A 104 -0.97 1.98 2.03
N VAL A 105 0.12 1.86 2.79
CA VAL A 105 0.14 1.89 4.26
C VAL A 105 1.03 3.04 4.69
#